data_AF-A0A182LWB9-F1
#
_entry.id   AF-A0A182LWB9-F1
#
_cell.length_a   1.000
_cell.length_b   1.000
_cell.length_c   1.000
_cell.angle_alpha   90.00
_cell.angle_beta   90.00
_cell.angle_gamma   90.00
#
_symmetry.space_group_name_H-M   'P 1'
#
loop_
_entity.id
_entity.type
_entity.pdbx_description
1 polymer ?
#
loop_
_entity_poly.entity_id
_entity_poly.type
_entity_poly.pdbx_seq_one_letter_code
_entity_poly.pdbx_strand_id
1 'polypeptide(L)'
;MDSWDVGTGAADDAGGVFISWKAVSFLKAMGLRPRRTIRAIYWTAEEVGVEGASAYEKQHAEDEKQEFNVFFESDSGTFEPTGLDFSGNRAAQCIFAEVAKLMPGFDEFTFTEGSVGSDIGNWERRGFPGVSLRNKNENYFWYHHSEGDTMELEDPVALDRSTALWAATAYVHSLSIMFWVKLAFASALCTILFSANGFVTAEECDLPSGLREEIAQYQPIVDSIFQQIVSGEFAGKTWQSLLEFTDRFGPRLT
;
A
#
# COMPACT_ATOMS: atom_id res chain seq x y z
N MET A 1 0.63 -5.31 16.13
CA MET A 1 -0.70 -5.11 15.56
C MET A 1 -1.69 -5.27 16.66
N ASP A 2 -2.38 -4.18 16.91
CA ASP A 2 -3.51 -4.03 17.79
C ASP A 2 -4.83 -4.07 17.04
N SER A 3 -5.90 -4.12 17.84
CA SER A 3 -7.30 -3.91 17.48
C SER A 3 -8.06 -3.53 18.76
N TRP A 4 -9.27 -3.01 18.63
CA TRP A 4 -10.16 -2.90 19.79
C TRP A 4 -10.58 -4.26 20.36
N ASP A 5 -11.01 -4.26 21.64
CA ASP A 5 -11.30 -5.44 22.46
C ASP A 5 -12.71 -6.01 22.31
N VAL A 6 -13.52 -5.44 21.41
CA VAL A 6 -14.95 -5.77 21.26
C VAL A 6 -15.26 -6.75 20.12
N GLY A 7 -14.40 -6.84 19.10
CA GLY A 7 -14.55 -7.74 17.95
C GLY A 7 -13.40 -8.73 17.84
N THR A 8 -12.96 -9.03 16.62
CA THR A 8 -11.68 -9.73 16.37
C THR A 8 -10.66 -8.88 15.60
N GLY A 9 -10.98 -7.62 15.29
CA GLY A 9 -10.07 -6.74 14.54
C GLY A 9 -9.89 -7.20 13.10
N ALA A 10 -10.90 -7.83 12.49
CA ALA A 10 -10.72 -8.54 11.22
C ALA A 10 -10.49 -7.57 10.07
N ALA A 11 -11.35 -6.55 9.95
CA ALA A 11 -11.21 -5.46 9.00
C ALA A 11 -10.33 -4.31 9.53
N ASP A 12 -10.07 -4.29 10.84
CA ASP A 12 -9.42 -3.18 11.55
C ASP A 12 -8.38 -3.67 12.58
N ASP A 13 -7.12 -3.92 12.19
CA ASP A 13 -6.61 -3.96 10.81
C ASP A 13 -5.89 -5.29 10.50
N ALA A 14 -6.45 -6.41 10.96
CA ALA A 14 -5.87 -7.70 10.64
C ALA A 14 -5.87 -7.96 9.12
N GLY A 15 -6.91 -7.53 8.40
CA GLY A 15 -6.99 -7.57 6.93
C GLY A 15 -5.79 -6.90 6.26
N GLY A 16 -5.54 -5.62 6.57
CA GLY A 16 -4.42 -4.84 6.04
C GLY A 16 -3.04 -5.42 6.34
N VAL A 17 -2.86 -5.93 7.56
CA VAL A 17 -1.64 -6.64 7.94
C VAL A 17 -1.47 -7.93 7.16
N PHE A 18 -2.53 -8.70 6.93
CA PHE A 18 -2.43 -9.96 6.21
C PHE A 18 -2.18 -9.74 4.71
N ILE A 19 -2.79 -8.76 4.06
CA ILE A 19 -2.43 -8.44 2.66
C ILE A 19 -0.96 -8.01 2.56
N SER A 20 -0.44 -7.25 3.53
CA SER A 20 0.95 -6.80 3.57
C SER A 20 1.93 -7.95 3.82
N TRP A 21 1.61 -8.83 4.76
CA TRP A 21 2.39 -10.04 5.02
C TRP A 21 2.43 -10.98 3.82
N LYS A 22 1.27 -11.22 3.22
CA LYS A 22 1.10 -12.16 2.11
C LYS A 22 1.72 -11.62 0.83
N ALA A 23 1.66 -10.31 0.57
CA ALA A 23 2.37 -9.70 -0.53
C ALA A 23 3.86 -10.08 -0.55
N VAL A 24 4.59 -9.82 0.54
CA VAL A 24 6.03 -10.15 0.62
C VAL A 24 6.28 -11.66 0.58
N SER A 25 5.43 -12.43 1.27
CA SER A 25 5.57 -13.89 1.35
C SER A 25 5.35 -14.58 -0.01
N PHE A 26 4.33 -14.15 -0.76
CA PHE A 26 3.98 -14.69 -2.06
C PHE A 26 4.98 -14.27 -3.13
N LEU A 27 5.42 -13.00 -3.16
CA LEU A 27 6.50 -12.56 -4.05
C LEU A 27 7.75 -13.42 -3.87
N LYS A 28 8.13 -13.70 -2.62
CA LYS A 28 9.25 -14.59 -2.30
C LYS A 28 9.02 -16.03 -2.77
N ALA A 29 7.81 -16.58 -2.55
CA ALA A 29 7.45 -17.93 -2.96
C ALA A 29 7.46 -18.10 -4.49
N MET A 30 7.06 -17.06 -5.24
CA MET A 30 7.17 -17.01 -6.71
C MET A 30 8.60 -16.85 -7.22
N GLY A 31 9.58 -16.67 -6.32
CA GLY A 31 10.98 -16.42 -6.68
C GLY A 31 11.25 -15.02 -7.23
N LEU A 32 10.29 -14.10 -7.10
CA LEU A 32 10.42 -12.72 -7.53
C LEU A 32 11.33 -11.96 -6.56
N ARG A 33 12.46 -11.46 -7.07
CA ARG A 33 13.46 -10.75 -6.27
C ARG A 33 13.43 -9.26 -6.60
N PRO A 34 12.90 -8.42 -5.69
CA PRO A 34 12.90 -6.98 -5.89
C PRO A 34 14.34 -6.44 -5.86
N ARG A 35 14.59 -5.31 -6.53
CA ARG A 35 15.91 -4.64 -6.50
C ARG A 35 16.14 -3.89 -5.19
N ARG A 36 15.05 -3.52 -4.51
CA ARG A 36 15.03 -2.86 -3.22
C ARG A 36 14.29 -3.71 -2.21
N THR A 37 14.59 -3.53 -0.93
CA THR A 37 13.88 -4.23 0.14
C THR A 37 12.42 -3.79 0.16
N ILE A 38 11.51 -4.75 0.18
CA ILE A 38 10.11 -4.55 0.56
C ILE A 38 10.00 -5.01 2.01
N ARG A 39 9.55 -4.12 2.90
CA ARG A 39 9.43 -4.39 4.34
C ARG A 39 7.96 -4.34 4.73
N ALA A 40 7.42 -5.46 5.20
CA ALA A 40 6.14 -5.46 5.90
C ALA A 40 6.40 -5.09 7.36
N ILE A 41 5.64 -4.12 7.88
CA ILE A 41 5.70 -3.68 9.28
C ILE A 41 4.31 -3.85 9.86
N TYR A 42 4.24 -4.33 11.10
CA TYR A 42 2.98 -4.48 11.84
C TYR A 42 3.05 -3.57 13.05
N TRP A 43 2.50 -2.37 12.90
CA TRP A 43 2.46 -1.38 13.95
C TRP A 43 1.67 -1.90 15.15
N THR A 44 1.95 -1.35 16.32
CA THR A 44 1.26 -1.66 17.58
C THR A 44 0.82 -0.34 18.17
N ALA A 45 -0.25 -0.35 18.96
CA ALA A 45 -0.79 0.84 19.59
C ALA A 45 -1.09 1.98 18.58
N GLU A 46 -1.61 1.63 17.39
CA GLU A 46 -2.21 2.60 16.47
C GLU A 46 -3.44 3.23 17.14
N GLU A 47 -4.31 2.39 17.70
CA GLU A 47 -5.65 2.77 18.15
C GLU A 47 -5.66 3.69 19.36
N VAL A 48 -4.57 3.68 20.11
CA VAL A 48 -4.37 4.52 21.30
C VAL A 48 -3.54 5.77 21.00
N GLY A 49 -3.14 6.00 19.75
CA GLY A 49 -2.48 7.23 19.31
C GLY A 49 -1.19 7.02 18.50
N VAL A 50 -1.15 6.03 17.60
CA VAL A 50 -0.07 5.86 16.62
C VAL A 50 1.31 5.68 17.27
N GLU A 51 1.33 5.05 18.44
CA GLU A 51 2.50 5.00 19.33
C GLU A 51 3.61 4.13 18.74
N GLY A 52 3.26 3.00 18.12
CA GLY A 52 4.22 2.10 17.48
C GLY A 52 4.93 2.76 16.31
N ALA A 53 4.18 3.40 15.41
CA ALA A 53 4.75 4.16 14.30
C ALA A 53 5.62 5.32 14.79
N SER A 54 5.17 6.06 15.80
CA SER A 54 5.93 7.17 16.40
C SER A 54 7.23 6.72 17.06
N ALA A 55 7.21 5.59 17.78
CA ALA A 55 8.39 5.01 18.38
C ALA A 55 9.41 4.54 17.33
N TYR A 56 8.92 3.95 16.24
CA TYR A 56 9.77 3.51 15.14
C TYR A 56 10.36 4.66 14.35
N GLU A 57 9.57 5.70 14.03
CA GLU A 57 10.08 6.93 13.43
C GLU A 57 11.27 7.46 14.22
N LYS A 58 11.11 7.62 15.54
CA LYS A 58 12.19 8.14 16.41
C LYS A 58 13.47 7.30 16.34
N GLN A 59 13.36 5.99 16.15
CA GLN A 59 14.51 5.08 16.06
C GLN A 59 15.17 5.09 14.67
N HIS A 60 14.43 5.46 13.63
CA HIS A 60 14.87 5.41 12.23
C HIS A 60 15.09 6.79 11.58
N ALA A 61 14.75 7.88 12.27
CA ALA A 61 14.76 9.24 11.72
C ALA A 61 16.14 9.73 11.24
N GLU A 62 17.24 9.20 11.76
CA GLU A 62 18.59 9.64 11.36
C GLU A 62 18.92 9.29 9.89
N ASP A 63 18.46 8.13 9.41
CA ASP A 63 18.81 7.57 8.10
C ASP A 63 17.59 7.36 7.17
N GLU A 64 16.43 7.91 7.53
CA GLU A 64 15.16 7.60 6.85
C GLU A 64 15.12 7.93 5.35
N LYS A 65 15.87 8.93 4.89
CA LYS A 65 15.94 9.32 3.47
C LYS A 65 16.75 8.35 2.63
N GLN A 66 17.63 7.59 3.28
CA GLN A 66 18.44 6.54 2.69
C GLN A 66 17.72 5.19 2.82
N GLU A 67 16.94 5.02 3.88
CA GLU A 67 16.26 3.79 4.22
C GLU A 67 14.92 3.62 3.48
N PHE A 68 14.11 4.67 3.42
CA PHE A 68 12.74 4.60 2.92
C PHE A 68 12.53 5.40 1.65
N ASN A 69 11.63 4.90 0.82
CA ASN A 69 11.28 5.49 -0.46
C ASN A 69 9.82 5.88 -0.52
N VAL A 70 8.95 4.99 -0.06
CA VAL A 70 7.50 5.12 -0.10
C VAL A 70 6.92 4.26 1.01
N PHE A 71 5.81 4.72 1.58
CA PHE A 71 5.05 4.01 2.60
C PHE A 71 3.70 3.57 2.04
N PHE A 72 3.29 2.38 2.47
CA PHE A 72 2.04 1.74 2.06
C PHE A 72 1.30 1.37 3.35
N GLU A 73 0.02 1.69 3.43
CA GLU A 73 -0.84 1.38 4.57
C GLU A 73 -2.24 1.02 4.11
N SER A 74 -2.80 -0.06 4.62
CA SER A 74 -4.17 -0.47 4.36
C SER A 74 -4.82 -0.60 5.70
N ASP A 75 -5.58 0.40 6.14
CA ASP A 75 -6.06 0.53 7.52
C ASP A 75 -7.50 1.06 7.53
N SER A 76 -8.31 0.60 6.58
CA SER A 76 -9.68 1.08 6.38
C SER A 76 -10.53 -0.02 5.75
N GLY A 77 -10.35 -1.24 6.27
CA GLY A 77 -10.92 -2.47 5.75
C GLY A 77 -10.21 -3.03 4.52
N THR A 78 -10.55 -4.27 4.18
CA THR A 78 -10.04 -4.98 3.00
C THR A 78 -11.16 -5.50 2.10
N PHE A 79 -12.21 -4.70 1.96
CA PHE A 79 -13.34 -4.96 1.06
C PHE A 79 -12.89 -5.01 -0.41
N GLU A 80 -13.87 -5.23 -1.31
CA GLU A 80 -13.64 -5.25 -2.75
C GLU A 80 -12.79 -4.04 -3.19
N PRO A 81 -11.54 -4.27 -3.66
CA PRO A 81 -10.64 -3.18 -4.00
C PRO A 81 -11.16 -2.43 -5.22
N THR A 82 -10.93 -1.12 -5.25
CA THR A 82 -11.23 -0.24 -6.38
C THR A 82 -10.00 0.46 -6.91
N GLY A 83 -8.89 0.48 -6.16
CA GLY A 83 -7.62 1.02 -6.61
C GLY A 83 -6.73 1.40 -5.44
N LEU A 84 -5.97 2.48 -5.60
CA LEU A 84 -5.10 3.01 -4.56
C LEU A 84 -5.30 4.53 -4.44
N ASP A 85 -5.24 5.00 -3.21
CA ASP A 85 -5.13 6.42 -2.90
C ASP A 85 -3.67 6.78 -2.65
N PHE A 86 -3.31 8.01 -3.01
CA PHE A 86 -1.93 8.45 -3.00
C PHE A 86 -1.76 9.86 -2.48
N SER A 87 -0.76 10.03 -1.62
CA SER A 87 -0.23 11.33 -1.24
C SER A 87 1.24 11.44 -1.61
N GLY A 88 1.66 12.61 -2.07
CA GLY A 88 3.05 12.89 -2.36
C GLY A 88 3.25 14.01 -3.36
N ASN A 89 4.48 14.12 -3.88
CA ASN A 89 4.81 15.14 -4.88
C ASN A 89 4.37 14.72 -6.30
N ARG A 90 4.27 15.72 -7.19
CA ARG A 90 3.87 15.54 -8.60
C ARG A 90 4.70 14.49 -9.36
N ALA A 91 6.01 14.42 -9.11
CA ALA A 91 6.87 13.46 -9.80
C ALA A 91 6.52 12.02 -9.39
N ALA A 92 6.32 11.77 -8.10
CA ALA A 92 5.88 10.47 -7.61
C ALA A 92 4.47 10.14 -8.11
N GLN A 93 3.52 11.09 -8.05
CA GLN A 93 2.15 10.92 -8.56
C GLN A 93 2.15 10.42 -10.02
N CYS A 94 2.96 11.04 -10.88
CA CYS A 94 3.01 10.64 -12.28
C CYS A 94 3.55 9.23 -12.48
N ILE A 95 4.55 8.82 -11.70
CA ILE A 95 5.11 7.46 -11.82
C ILE A 95 4.10 6.43 -11.32
N PHE A 96 3.44 6.72 -10.20
CA PHE A 96 2.37 5.87 -9.69
C PHE A 96 1.21 5.73 -10.68
N ALA A 97 0.79 6.83 -11.31
CA ALA A 97 -0.24 6.79 -12.36
C ALA A 97 0.19 5.95 -13.58
N GLU A 98 1.48 5.93 -13.93
CA GLU A 98 1.99 5.06 -14.99
C GLU A 98 2.02 3.59 -14.57
N VAL A 99 2.40 3.29 -13.31
CA VAL A 99 2.40 1.93 -12.75
C VAL A 99 0.98 1.37 -12.62
N ALA A 100 0.01 2.21 -12.24
CA ALA A 100 -1.40 1.82 -12.11
C ALA A 100 -1.97 1.24 -13.41
N LYS A 101 -1.52 1.71 -14.58
CA LYS A 101 -1.92 1.18 -15.90
C LYS A 101 -1.59 -0.30 -16.10
N LEU A 102 -0.67 -0.85 -15.30
CA LEU A 102 -0.33 -2.28 -15.37
C LEU A 102 -1.34 -3.16 -14.61
N MET A 103 -2.13 -2.59 -13.70
CA MET A 103 -2.92 -3.34 -12.74
C MET A 103 -4.26 -3.79 -13.36
N PRO A 104 -4.45 -5.09 -13.66
CA PRO A 104 -5.63 -5.56 -14.39
C PRO A 104 -6.90 -5.36 -13.58
N GLY A 105 -7.81 -4.54 -14.12
CA GLY A 105 -9.09 -4.22 -13.48
C GLY A 105 -9.02 -3.11 -12.43
N PHE A 106 -7.88 -2.39 -12.34
CA PHE A 106 -7.66 -1.29 -11.40
C PHE A 106 -7.05 -0.09 -12.11
N ASP A 107 -7.86 0.57 -12.95
CA ASP A 107 -7.43 1.75 -13.71
C ASP A 107 -7.52 3.04 -12.87
N GLU A 108 -8.14 2.97 -11.70
CA GLU A 108 -8.38 4.12 -10.85
C GLU A 108 -7.28 4.26 -9.78
N PHE A 109 -6.52 5.33 -9.90
CA PHE A 109 -5.49 5.74 -8.95
C PHE A 109 -5.76 7.20 -8.59
N THR A 110 -6.09 7.48 -7.33
CA THR A 110 -6.52 8.83 -6.93
C THR A 110 -5.45 9.56 -6.15
N PHE A 111 -5.43 10.88 -6.32
CA PHE A 111 -4.58 11.76 -5.53
C PHE A 111 -5.39 12.34 -4.38
N THR A 112 -4.86 12.21 -3.18
CA THR A 112 -5.44 12.71 -1.95
C THR A 112 -4.53 13.80 -1.39
N GLU A 113 -5.10 14.98 -1.12
CA GLU A 113 -4.39 16.01 -0.36
C GLU A 113 -4.29 15.59 1.11
N GLY A 114 -3.08 15.63 1.67
CA GLY A 114 -2.84 15.31 3.08
C GLY A 114 -2.26 13.93 3.27
N SER A 115 -2.83 13.16 4.19
CA SER A 115 -2.33 11.84 4.60
C SER A 115 -3.32 10.78 4.12
N VAL A 116 -2.81 9.65 3.61
CA VAL A 116 -3.67 8.55 3.14
C VAL A 116 -3.76 7.37 4.10
N GLY A 117 -3.05 7.42 5.24
CA GLY A 117 -3.13 6.41 6.29
C GLY A 117 -2.63 6.93 7.64
N SER A 118 -3.06 6.28 8.72
CA SER A 118 -2.85 6.75 10.09
C SER A 118 -1.39 6.64 10.52
N ASP A 119 -0.81 5.43 10.44
CA ASP A 119 0.55 5.14 10.86
C ASP A 119 1.59 5.79 9.95
N ILE A 120 1.31 5.94 8.64
CA ILE A 120 2.30 6.48 7.71
C ILE A 120 2.32 8.02 7.66
N GLY A 121 1.34 8.67 8.27
CA GLY A 121 1.17 10.13 8.23
C GLY A 121 2.39 10.91 8.74
N ASN A 122 3.17 10.32 9.67
CA ASN A 122 4.41 10.91 10.16
C ASN A 122 5.45 11.10 9.03
N TRP A 123 5.58 10.15 8.12
CA TRP A 123 6.48 10.24 6.97
C TRP A 123 5.90 11.09 5.84
N GLU A 124 4.60 11.00 5.58
CA GLU A 124 3.95 11.80 4.54
C GLU A 124 4.11 13.31 4.79
N ARG A 125 3.93 13.75 6.04
CA ARG A 125 4.15 15.15 6.45
C ARG A 125 5.60 15.63 6.25
N ARG A 126 6.55 14.71 6.10
CA ARG A 126 7.98 14.98 5.86
C ARG A 126 8.37 14.80 4.39
N GLY A 127 7.40 14.55 3.52
CA GLY A 127 7.55 14.55 2.06
C GLY A 127 7.79 13.17 1.44
N PHE A 128 7.66 12.09 2.23
CA PHE A 128 7.64 10.75 1.67
C PHE A 128 6.30 10.49 0.96
N PRO A 129 6.28 9.84 -0.20
CA PRO A 129 5.04 9.37 -0.80
C PRO A 129 4.35 8.33 0.10
N GLY A 130 3.03 8.44 0.22
CA GLY A 130 2.15 7.51 0.91
C GLY A 130 1.13 6.91 -0.06
N VAL A 131 0.77 5.65 0.19
CA VAL A 131 -0.18 4.89 -0.62
C VAL A 131 -1.12 4.16 0.31
N SER A 132 -2.42 4.19 0.03
CA SER A 132 -3.38 3.35 0.75
C SER A 132 -4.31 2.57 -0.16
N LEU A 133 -4.84 1.47 0.39
CA LEU A 133 -5.79 0.62 -0.32
C LEU A 133 -7.13 1.34 -0.43
N ARG A 134 -7.55 1.66 -1.66
CA ARG A 134 -8.90 2.14 -1.89
C ARG A 134 -9.81 0.96 -2.21
N ASN A 135 -10.90 0.84 -1.47
CA ASN A 135 -11.83 -0.28 -1.56
C ASN A 135 -13.27 0.17 -1.26
N LYS A 136 -14.25 -0.70 -1.44
CA LYS A 136 -15.69 -0.43 -1.19
C LYS A 136 -16.02 -0.46 0.30
N ASN A 137 -15.52 0.53 1.03
CA ASN A 137 -15.64 0.65 2.48
C ASN A 137 -16.84 1.51 2.94
N GLU A 138 -17.91 1.65 2.15
CA GLU A 138 -19.02 2.55 2.47
C GLU A 138 -19.73 2.20 3.80
N ASN A 139 -19.65 0.92 4.20
CA ASN A 139 -20.24 0.41 5.44
C ASN A 139 -19.19 0.09 6.51
N TYR A 140 -17.91 0.43 6.32
CA TYR A 140 -16.84 0.11 7.27
C TYR A 140 -17.14 0.60 8.68
N PHE A 141 -17.58 1.86 8.81
CA PHE A 141 -17.96 2.46 10.09
C PHE A 141 -19.25 1.91 10.73
N TRP A 142 -19.92 0.95 10.08
CA TRP A 142 -21.01 0.21 10.74
C TRP A 142 -20.48 -0.90 11.65
N TYR A 143 -19.24 -1.34 11.41
CA TYR A 143 -18.61 -2.47 12.11
C TYR A 143 -17.33 -2.08 12.85
N HIS A 144 -16.61 -1.07 12.37
CA HIS A 144 -15.41 -0.51 13.00
C HIS A 144 -15.61 -0.27 14.50
N HIS A 145 -14.66 -0.76 15.29
CA HIS A 145 -14.66 -0.67 16.76
C HIS A 145 -15.93 -1.24 17.41
N SER A 146 -16.50 -2.30 16.84
CA SER A 146 -17.70 -2.97 17.36
C SER A 146 -17.57 -4.50 17.37
N GLU A 147 -18.52 -5.17 18.03
CA GLU A 147 -18.65 -6.63 18.00
C GLU A 147 -18.90 -7.20 16.59
N GLY A 148 -19.26 -6.34 15.63
CA GLY A 148 -19.45 -6.73 14.23
C GLY A 148 -18.15 -6.90 13.45
N ASP A 149 -17.03 -6.34 13.92
CA ASP A 149 -15.73 -6.47 13.25
C ASP A 149 -15.14 -7.87 13.46
N THR A 150 -15.52 -8.77 12.56
CA THR A 150 -15.30 -10.21 12.64
C THR A 150 -14.97 -10.78 11.26
N MET A 151 -14.45 -12.01 11.22
CA MET A 151 -14.07 -12.69 9.96
C MET A 151 -15.21 -12.81 8.95
N GLU A 152 -16.46 -12.76 9.40
CA GLU A 152 -17.66 -12.78 8.57
C GLU A 152 -17.76 -11.57 7.63
N LEU A 153 -17.06 -10.47 7.93
CA LEU A 153 -16.97 -9.31 7.05
C LEU A 153 -16.01 -9.54 5.88
N GLU A 154 -15.02 -10.40 6.04
CA GLU A 154 -13.94 -10.59 5.08
C GLU A 154 -14.33 -11.55 3.96
N ASP A 155 -14.28 -11.06 2.72
CA ASP A 155 -14.48 -11.86 1.53
C ASP A 155 -13.13 -12.40 1.01
N PRO A 156 -12.99 -13.72 0.82
CA PRO A 156 -11.72 -14.31 0.41
C PRO A 156 -11.26 -13.84 -0.98
N VAL A 157 -12.19 -13.56 -1.90
CA VAL A 157 -11.85 -13.10 -3.25
C VAL A 157 -11.41 -11.64 -3.22
N ALA A 158 -12.08 -10.79 -2.45
CA ALA A 158 -11.68 -9.41 -2.22
C ALA A 158 -10.28 -9.34 -1.59
N LEU A 159 -10.01 -10.14 -0.56
CA LEU A 159 -8.68 -10.21 0.07
C LEU A 159 -7.58 -10.65 -0.90
N ASP A 160 -7.83 -11.64 -1.75
CA ASP A 160 -6.84 -12.07 -2.74
C ASP A 160 -6.58 -10.96 -3.79
N ARG A 161 -7.64 -10.27 -4.22
CA ARG A 161 -7.51 -9.14 -5.16
C ARG A 161 -6.76 -7.96 -4.54
N SER A 162 -7.05 -7.63 -3.29
CA SER A 162 -6.32 -6.63 -2.51
C SER A 162 -4.86 -7.04 -2.35
N THR A 163 -4.60 -8.29 -1.98
CA THR A 163 -3.23 -8.84 -1.88
C THR A 163 -2.49 -8.76 -3.21
N ALA A 164 -3.15 -9.08 -4.34
CA ALA A 164 -2.54 -9.03 -5.65
C ALA A 164 -2.18 -7.60 -6.09
N LEU A 165 -3.11 -6.65 -5.91
CA LEU A 165 -2.88 -5.23 -6.18
C LEU A 165 -1.74 -4.68 -5.32
N TRP A 166 -1.73 -5.02 -4.03
CA TRP A 166 -0.71 -4.61 -3.07
C TRP A 166 0.68 -5.16 -3.44
N ALA A 167 0.76 -6.47 -3.71
CA ALA A 167 1.99 -7.15 -4.07
C ALA A 167 2.56 -6.66 -5.40
N ALA A 168 1.73 -6.55 -6.44
CA ALA A 168 2.15 -6.11 -7.76
C ALA A 168 2.66 -4.67 -7.73
N THR A 169 1.91 -3.78 -7.09
CA THR A 169 2.31 -2.36 -6.95
C THR A 169 3.64 -2.25 -6.20
N ALA A 170 3.74 -2.85 -5.00
CA ALA A 170 4.98 -2.81 -4.22
C ALA A 170 6.18 -3.38 -4.99
N TYR A 171 5.97 -4.48 -5.73
CA TYR A 171 7.01 -5.11 -6.53
C TYR A 171 7.49 -4.22 -7.67
N VAL A 172 6.58 -3.65 -8.47
CA VAL A 172 6.96 -2.75 -9.59
C VAL A 172 7.75 -1.54 -9.08
N HIS A 173 7.28 -0.88 -8.01
CA HIS A 173 7.99 0.26 -7.42
C HIS A 173 9.36 -0.09 -6.83
N SER A 174 9.52 -1.32 -6.32
CA SER A 174 10.81 -1.79 -5.83
C SER A 174 11.85 -1.97 -6.96
N LEU A 175 11.40 -2.23 -8.20
CA LEU A 175 12.23 -2.52 -9.36
C LEU A 175 12.65 -1.27 -10.14
N SER A 176 11.80 -0.26 -10.24
CA SER A 176 12.06 0.89 -11.12
C SER A 176 13.37 1.61 -10.74
N ILE A 177 14.31 1.61 -11.68
CA ILE A 177 15.64 2.22 -11.54
C ILE A 177 15.52 3.74 -11.62
N MET A 178 14.70 4.22 -12.56
CA MET A 178 14.59 5.64 -12.91
C MET A 178 13.61 6.45 -12.06
N PHE A 179 12.79 5.81 -11.21
CA PHE A 179 11.93 6.51 -10.24
C PHE A 179 12.76 7.49 -9.39
N TRP A 180 14.01 7.13 -9.09
CA TRP A 180 14.80 7.80 -8.06
C TRP A 180 16.01 8.60 -8.58
N VAL A 181 16.47 8.35 -9.82
CA VAL A 181 17.50 9.20 -10.45
C VAL A 181 17.00 10.64 -10.60
N LYS A 182 15.69 10.87 -10.76
CA LYS A 182 15.14 12.24 -10.86
C LYS A 182 14.75 12.88 -9.53
N LEU A 183 14.33 12.11 -8.52
CA LEU A 183 14.02 12.67 -7.19
C LEU A 183 15.28 13.18 -6.47
N ALA A 184 16.44 12.53 -6.67
CA ALA A 184 17.71 13.03 -6.16
C ALA A 184 18.18 14.33 -6.85
N PHE A 185 17.97 14.46 -8.17
CA PHE A 185 18.42 15.62 -8.96
C PHE A 185 17.45 16.81 -8.98
N ALA A 186 16.18 16.63 -8.61
CA ALA A 186 15.22 17.71 -8.46
C ALA A 186 15.57 18.68 -7.31
N SER A 187 16.51 18.31 -6.43
CA SER A 187 17.04 19.20 -5.39
C SER A 187 18.05 20.25 -5.91
N ALA A 188 18.60 20.10 -7.12
CA ALA A 188 19.76 20.88 -7.55
C ALA A 188 19.53 21.88 -8.69
N LEU A 189 18.55 21.73 -9.58
CA LEU A 189 18.33 22.67 -10.69
C LEU A 189 16.90 22.59 -11.24
N CYS A 190 15.94 23.24 -10.60
CA CYS A 190 14.72 23.67 -11.29
C CYS A 190 14.02 24.79 -10.51
N THR A 191 14.53 26.01 -10.65
CA THR A 191 13.77 27.22 -10.33
C THR A 191 12.76 27.46 -11.45
N ILE A 192 11.75 26.61 -11.57
CA ILE A 192 10.57 26.90 -12.38
C ILE A 192 9.57 27.57 -11.45
N LEU A 193 9.19 28.80 -11.80
CA LEU A 193 8.08 29.53 -11.21
C LEU A 193 6.81 28.67 -11.30
N PHE A 194 6.41 28.03 -10.21
CA PHE A 194 5.14 27.31 -10.14
C PHE A 194 4.06 28.22 -9.55
N SER A 195 3.11 28.55 -10.42
CA SER A 195 1.84 29.16 -10.06
C SER A 195 0.90 28.09 -9.49
N ALA A 196 0.36 28.40 -8.31
CA ALA A 196 -0.92 28.03 -7.70
C ALA A 196 -1.63 26.70 -8.07
N ASN A 197 -1.93 25.92 -7.02
CA ASN A 197 -3.10 25.06 -6.83
C ASN A 197 -3.78 24.53 -8.10
N GLY A 198 -3.42 23.32 -8.51
CA GLY A 198 -4.11 22.60 -9.57
C GLY A 198 -3.78 21.12 -9.53
N PHE A 199 -4.81 20.28 -9.40
CA PHE A 199 -4.76 18.83 -9.56
C PHE A 199 -4.24 18.48 -10.96
N VAL A 200 -3.38 17.47 -11.03
CA VAL A 200 -2.78 16.98 -12.27
C VAL A 200 -3.51 15.71 -12.68
N THR A 201 -4.22 15.73 -13.80
CA THR A 201 -4.80 14.51 -14.39
C THR A 201 -3.68 13.65 -14.97
N ALA A 202 -3.90 12.33 -15.12
CA ALA A 202 -2.90 11.42 -15.71
C ALA A 202 -2.40 11.87 -17.10
N GLU A 203 -3.16 12.72 -17.81
CA GLU A 203 -2.83 13.29 -19.12
C GLU A 203 -1.76 14.41 -19.06
N GLU A 204 -1.54 15.02 -17.90
CA GLU A 204 -0.56 16.09 -17.69
C GLU A 204 0.82 15.59 -17.21
N CYS A 205 1.02 14.27 -17.17
CA CYS A 205 2.23 13.63 -16.70
C CYS A 205 3.24 13.40 -17.84
N ASP A 206 4.23 14.29 -17.95
CA ASP A 206 5.35 14.14 -18.88
C ASP A 206 6.50 13.31 -18.27
N LEU A 207 6.34 12.00 -18.23
CA LEU A 207 7.43 11.08 -17.89
C LEU A 207 8.36 10.86 -19.10
N PRO A 208 9.69 10.65 -18.89
CA PRO A 208 10.57 10.25 -19.98
C PRO A 208 10.09 8.98 -20.67
N SER A 209 10.20 8.90 -22.01
CA SER A 209 9.80 7.70 -22.76
C SER A 209 10.48 6.43 -22.24
N GLY A 210 11.77 6.50 -21.94
CA GLY A 210 12.51 5.38 -21.39
C GLY A 210 11.99 4.88 -20.03
N LEU A 211 11.39 5.76 -19.21
CA LEU A 211 10.76 5.34 -17.94
C LEU A 211 9.45 4.60 -18.19
N ARG A 212 8.63 5.12 -19.12
CA ARG A 212 7.38 4.46 -19.51
C ARG A 212 7.64 3.10 -20.12
N GLU A 213 8.65 3.00 -20.99
CA GLU A 213 9.09 1.73 -21.60
C GLU A 213 9.62 0.75 -20.54
N GLU A 214 10.40 1.21 -19.56
CA GLU A 214 10.85 0.38 -18.42
C GLU A 214 9.65 -0.14 -17.61
N ILE A 215 8.69 0.71 -17.27
CA ILE A 215 7.50 0.33 -16.49
C ILE A 215 6.66 -0.70 -17.27
N ALA A 216 6.40 -0.44 -18.55
CA ALA A 216 5.60 -1.33 -19.41
C ALA A 216 6.18 -2.75 -19.53
N GLN A 217 7.51 -2.92 -19.40
CA GLN A 217 8.15 -4.24 -19.42
C GLN A 217 7.76 -5.12 -18.22
N TYR A 218 7.20 -4.55 -17.15
CA TYR A 218 6.76 -5.32 -15.98
C TYR A 218 5.36 -5.95 -16.13
N GLN A 219 4.59 -5.64 -17.19
CA GLN A 219 3.25 -6.19 -17.40
C GLN A 219 3.18 -7.72 -17.23
N PRO A 220 4.06 -8.53 -17.86
CA PRO A 220 3.97 -9.99 -17.73
C PRO A 220 4.19 -10.48 -16.29
N ILE A 221 4.95 -9.73 -15.48
CA ILE A 221 5.16 -10.06 -14.07
C ILE A 221 3.93 -9.69 -13.25
N VAL A 222 3.34 -8.52 -13.51
CA VAL A 222 2.08 -8.10 -12.88
C VAL A 222 0.98 -9.13 -13.17
N ASP A 223 0.80 -9.51 -14.43
CA ASP A 223 -0.18 -10.53 -14.84
C ASP A 223 0.05 -11.86 -14.11
N SER A 224 1.33 -12.27 -13.98
CA SER A 224 1.69 -13.49 -13.25
C SER A 224 1.38 -13.40 -11.76
N ILE A 225 1.64 -12.27 -11.11
CA ILE A 225 1.30 -12.05 -9.69
C ILE A 225 -0.22 -12.17 -9.50
N PHE A 226 -1.00 -11.46 -10.31
CA PHE A 226 -2.47 -11.52 -10.26
C PHE A 226 -3.00 -12.92 -10.51
N GLN A 227 -2.50 -13.60 -11.54
CA GLN A 227 -2.89 -14.98 -11.83
C GLN A 227 -2.64 -15.88 -10.63
N GLN A 228 -1.42 -15.85 -10.07
CA GLN A 228 -1.02 -16.75 -8.99
C GLN A 228 -1.77 -16.48 -7.69
N ILE A 229 -2.09 -15.22 -7.38
CA ILE A 229 -2.78 -14.83 -6.14
C ILE A 229 -4.30 -15.00 -6.25
N VAL A 230 -4.92 -14.55 -7.35
CA VAL A 230 -6.39 -14.51 -7.45
C VAL A 230 -6.98 -15.85 -7.90
N SER A 231 -6.25 -16.63 -8.71
CA SER A 231 -6.79 -17.85 -9.32
C SER A 231 -5.84 -19.03 -9.36
N GLY A 232 -4.61 -18.84 -8.88
CA GLY A 232 -3.52 -19.82 -8.97
C GLY A 232 -3.19 -20.45 -7.62
N GLU A 233 -1.91 -20.70 -7.40
CA GLU A 233 -1.45 -21.45 -6.23
C GLU A 233 -1.77 -20.76 -4.89
N PHE A 234 -1.90 -19.43 -4.88
CA PHE A 234 -2.09 -18.67 -3.64
C PHE A 234 -3.54 -18.24 -3.38
N ALA A 235 -4.48 -18.59 -4.26
CA ALA A 235 -5.89 -18.27 -4.08
C ALA A 235 -6.43 -18.83 -2.74
N GLY A 236 -7.15 -17.99 -2.00
CA GLY A 236 -7.74 -18.23 -0.69
C GLY A 236 -6.75 -18.23 0.48
N LYS A 237 -5.44 -18.16 0.22
CA LYS A 237 -4.43 -18.33 1.28
C LYS A 237 -4.29 -17.10 2.17
N THR A 238 -4.63 -15.89 1.69
CA THR A 238 -4.65 -14.70 2.55
C THR A 238 -5.75 -14.83 3.59
N TRP A 239 -6.99 -15.04 3.15
CA TRP A 239 -8.15 -15.23 4.02
C TRP A 239 -7.95 -16.41 4.98
N GLN A 240 -7.46 -17.55 4.51
CA GLN A 240 -7.25 -18.71 5.38
C GLN A 240 -6.26 -18.40 6.52
N SER A 241 -5.19 -17.67 6.22
CA SER A 241 -4.22 -17.36 7.26
C SER A 241 -4.74 -16.30 8.23
N LEU A 242 -5.55 -15.36 7.74
CA LEU A 242 -6.22 -14.37 8.56
C LEU A 242 -7.20 -15.07 9.52
N LEU A 243 -8.04 -15.98 9.02
CA LEU A 243 -8.94 -16.81 9.83
C LEU A 243 -8.18 -17.58 10.92
N GLU A 244 -7.13 -18.31 10.55
CA GLU A 244 -6.33 -19.09 11.51
C GLU A 244 -5.73 -18.21 12.62
N PHE A 245 -5.45 -16.95 12.31
CA PHE A 245 -4.90 -16.00 13.24
C PHE A 245 -5.97 -15.37 14.15
N THR A 246 -7.09 -14.92 13.60
CA THR A 246 -8.20 -14.37 14.38
C THR A 246 -8.82 -15.43 15.28
N ASP A 247 -9.00 -16.67 14.80
CA ASP A 247 -9.51 -17.79 15.61
C ASP A 247 -8.59 -18.14 16.78
N ARG A 248 -7.27 -18.03 16.57
CA ARG A 248 -6.27 -18.40 17.57
C ARG A 248 -6.04 -17.31 18.61
N PHE A 249 -6.08 -16.05 18.21
CA PHE A 249 -5.61 -14.93 19.02
C PHE A 249 -6.70 -13.93 19.42
N GLY A 250 -7.82 -13.85 18.69
CA GLY A 250 -8.89 -12.90 18.96
C GLY A 250 -8.45 -11.43 18.92
N PRO A 251 -9.22 -10.53 19.58
CA PRO A 251 -8.89 -9.10 19.67
C PRO A 251 -7.70 -8.83 20.58
N ARG A 252 -6.96 -7.75 20.31
CA ARG A 252 -5.72 -7.40 21.02
C ARG A 252 -5.51 -5.89 21.14
N LEU A 253 -5.76 -5.33 22.32
CA LEU A 253 -5.26 -4.00 22.68
C LEU A 253 -3.78 -4.13 23.07
N THR A 254 -2.84 -3.89 22.15
CA THR A 254 -1.39 -4.03 22.41
C THR A 254 -0.57 -2.86 21.93
#